data_AF-A0AA50V129-F1
#
_entry.id   AF-A0AA50V129-F1
#
_cell.length_a   1.000
_cell.length_b   1.000
_cell.length_c   1.000
_cell.angle_alpha   90.00
_cell.angle_beta   90.00
_cell.angle_gamma   90.00
#
_symmetry.space_group_name_H-M   'P 1'
#
loop_
_entity.id
_entity.type
_entity.pdbx_description
1 polymer ?
#
loop_
_entity_poly.entity_id
_entity_poly.type
_entity_poly.pdbx_seq_one_letter_code
_entity_poly.pdbx_strand_id
1 'polypeptide(L)'
;KMVSGGTRVIQVTNIAPQATKDQMQTLFGYLGKIDDIRLYPTIRDVSCPVQSRICYVKYYDSAMVNVAQHLTNTVFIDRALIVIPMQSGEIPDEHKALEMSSNGTLVPGLNTVEPRLPAHVINSLEGVPPNQVIQTYDPKMAAAGLMPYPPLPATYDSRNIEEIRRTLLIVNVGELTQQQLIDHFSHAGDVSYIRFCEREVDNLKYALIEMSEQE
;
A
#
# COMPACT_ATOMS: atom_id res chain seq x y z
N LYS A 1 33.70 -20.33 10.35
CA LYS A 1 34.00 -18.92 10.67
C LYS A 1 32.68 -18.14 10.48
N MET A 2 32.15 -17.56 11.56
CA MET A 2 30.94 -16.72 11.68
C MET A 2 29.60 -17.31 11.20
N VAL A 3 28.84 -17.87 12.15
CA VAL A 3 27.40 -18.09 12.03
C VAL A 3 26.77 -16.70 12.06
N SER A 4 26.10 -16.30 10.98
CA SER A 4 25.42 -15.01 10.86
C SER A 4 24.43 -14.88 12.02
N GLY A 5 24.66 -13.94 12.94
CA GLY A 5 23.77 -13.70 14.08
C GLY A 5 22.42 -13.22 13.56
N GLY A 6 21.45 -14.12 13.47
CA GLY A 6 20.09 -13.78 13.06
C GLY A 6 19.48 -12.73 13.98
N THR A 7 18.66 -11.83 13.41
CA THR A 7 17.92 -10.83 14.19
C THR A 7 17.04 -11.50 15.25
N ARG A 8 16.75 -10.77 16.32
CA ARG A 8 15.77 -11.16 17.35
C ARG A 8 14.44 -10.43 17.20
N VAL A 9 14.33 -9.56 16.21
CA VAL A 9 13.18 -8.67 16.02
C VAL A 9 12.43 -9.09 14.76
N ILE A 10 11.11 -9.19 14.89
CA ILE A 10 10.19 -9.29 13.76
C ILE A 10 9.39 -8.00 13.59
N GLN A 11 9.03 -7.73 12.34
CA GLN A 11 8.02 -6.76 11.97
C GLN A 11 6.76 -7.53 11.54
N VAL A 12 5.60 -7.06 12.00
CA VAL A 12 4.29 -7.62 11.71
C VAL A 12 3.41 -6.54 11.11
N THR A 13 2.90 -6.77 9.91
CA THR A 13 2.04 -5.85 9.16
C THR A 13 0.77 -6.53 8.66
N ASN A 14 -0.06 -5.78 7.93
CA ASN A 14 -1.43 -6.17 7.56
C ASN A 14 -2.30 -6.54 8.77
N ILE A 15 -2.05 -5.87 9.90
CA ILE A 15 -2.78 -6.12 11.14
C ILE A 15 -4.16 -5.44 11.04
N ALA A 16 -5.18 -6.10 11.59
CA ALA A 16 -6.52 -5.56 11.72
C ALA A 16 -6.52 -4.23 12.52
N PRO A 17 -7.18 -3.15 12.06
CA PRO A 17 -7.22 -1.85 12.74
C PRO A 17 -7.61 -1.91 14.23
N GLN A 18 -8.50 -2.85 14.56
CA GLN A 18 -9.05 -3.11 15.89
C GLN A 18 -8.10 -3.88 16.81
N ALA A 19 -7.08 -4.57 16.28
CA ALA A 19 -6.16 -5.39 17.08
C ALA A 19 -5.48 -4.55 18.19
N THR A 20 -5.32 -5.14 19.37
CA THR A 20 -4.69 -4.49 20.53
C THR A 20 -3.28 -5.01 20.78
N LYS A 21 -2.47 -4.24 21.53
CA LYS A 21 -1.11 -4.66 21.92
C LYS A 21 -1.15 -5.96 22.71
N ASP A 22 -2.10 -6.10 23.64
CA ASP A 22 -2.25 -7.31 24.47
C ASP A 22 -2.57 -8.54 23.63
N GLN A 23 -3.47 -8.41 22.64
CA GLN A 23 -3.79 -9.49 21.70
C GLN A 23 -2.57 -9.94 20.90
N MET A 24 -1.77 -8.99 20.40
CA MET A 24 -0.50 -9.30 19.71
C MET A 24 0.50 -9.96 20.66
N GLN A 25 0.60 -9.47 21.89
CA GLN A 25 1.49 -10.01 22.92
C GLN A 25 1.12 -11.45 23.28
N THR A 26 -0.17 -11.77 23.39
CA THR A 26 -0.65 -13.13 23.60
C THR A 26 -0.30 -14.03 22.41
N LEU A 27 -0.63 -13.63 21.18
CA LEU A 27 -0.36 -14.41 19.97
C LEU A 27 1.13 -14.75 19.83
N PHE A 28 1.98 -13.73 19.84
CA PHE A 28 3.42 -13.91 19.65
C PHE A 28 4.12 -14.47 20.90
N GLY A 29 3.48 -14.37 22.07
CA GLY A 29 3.94 -14.96 23.32
C GLY A 29 3.81 -16.49 23.36
N TYR A 30 2.87 -17.07 22.60
CA TYR A 30 2.78 -18.53 22.43
C TYR A 30 3.98 -19.11 21.68
N LEU A 31 4.66 -18.30 20.85
CA LEU A 31 5.84 -18.74 20.11
C LEU A 31 7.09 -18.77 20.99
N GLY A 32 7.26 -17.79 21.89
CA GLY A 32 8.43 -17.69 22.73
C GLY A 32 8.43 -16.48 23.65
N LYS A 33 9.44 -16.40 24.54
CA LYS A 33 9.57 -15.30 25.50
C LYS A 33 9.85 -13.98 24.78
N ILE A 34 8.94 -13.02 24.95
CA ILE A 34 9.06 -11.66 24.42
C ILE A 34 9.90 -10.80 25.37
N ASP A 35 10.88 -10.09 24.80
CA ASP A 35 11.73 -9.08 25.48
C ASP A 35 11.08 -7.69 25.41
N ASP A 36 10.61 -7.29 24.23
CA ASP A 36 9.86 -6.04 24.02
C ASP A 36 8.83 -6.22 22.89
N ILE A 37 7.70 -5.54 23.00
CA ILE A 37 6.67 -5.50 21.96
C ILE A 37 6.08 -4.09 21.85
N ARG A 38 6.00 -3.59 20.62
CA ARG A 38 5.43 -2.28 20.30
C ARG A 38 4.40 -2.40 19.20
N LEU A 39 3.27 -1.71 19.36
CA LEU A 39 2.21 -1.63 18.36
C LEU A 39 1.95 -0.15 18.07
N TYR A 40 2.07 0.22 16.80
CA TYR A 40 1.90 1.58 16.33
C TYR A 40 0.65 1.72 15.44
N PRO A 41 -0.02 2.89 15.46
CA PRO A 41 0.21 4.01 16.37
C PRO A 41 -0.21 3.68 17.81
N THR A 42 0.52 4.24 18.78
CA THR A 42 0.28 4.08 20.21
C THR A 42 -0.96 4.84 20.67
N ILE A 43 -1.20 6.01 20.08
CA ILE A 43 -2.37 6.84 20.34
C ILE A 43 -3.43 6.53 19.28
N ARG A 44 -4.67 6.30 19.73
CA ARG A 44 -5.84 6.17 18.87
C ARG A 44 -6.62 7.47 18.96
N ASP A 45 -6.52 8.32 17.93
CA ASP A 45 -7.42 9.46 17.84
C ASP A 45 -8.76 8.98 17.29
N VAL A 46 -9.84 9.18 18.04
CA VAL A 46 -11.20 8.78 17.63
C VAL A 46 -11.65 9.60 16.41
N SER A 47 -11.06 10.78 16.19
CA SER A 47 -11.35 11.64 15.04
C SER A 47 -10.65 11.21 13.75
N CYS A 48 -9.59 10.39 13.83
CA CYS A 48 -8.83 9.92 12.67
C CYS A 48 -8.74 8.38 12.68
N PRO A 49 -9.52 7.67 11.85
CA PRO A 49 -9.52 6.22 11.85
C PRO A 49 -8.14 5.67 11.47
N VAL A 50 -7.57 4.84 12.36
CA VAL A 50 -6.29 4.14 12.11
C VAL A 50 -6.51 3.13 10.99
N GLN A 51 -6.09 3.45 9.77
CA GLN A 51 -6.23 2.55 8.61
C GLN A 51 -5.21 1.41 8.64
N SER A 52 -4.02 1.66 9.22
CA SER A 52 -2.85 0.79 9.14
C SER A 52 -2.22 0.60 10.52
N ARG A 53 -1.86 -0.64 10.83
CA ARG A 53 -1.23 -1.06 12.08
C ARG A 53 0.08 -1.77 11.78
N ILE A 54 1.11 -1.47 12.56
CA ILE A 54 2.41 -2.13 12.49
C ILE A 54 2.86 -2.52 13.90
N CYS A 55 3.29 -3.76 14.06
CA CYS A 55 3.77 -4.29 15.33
C CYS A 55 5.20 -4.80 15.19
N TYR A 56 5.99 -4.60 16.23
CA TYR A 56 7.32 -5.15 16.35
C TYR A 56 7.40 -6.01 17.59
N VAL A 57 7.98 -7.20 17.46
CA VAL A 57 8.20 -8.12 18.57
C VAL A 57 9.67 -8.47 18.61
N LYS A 58 10.30 -8.23 19.76
CA LYS A 58 11.67 -8.65 20.05
C LYS A 58 11.62 -9.87 20.95
N TYR A 59 12.16 -10.97 20.46
CA TYR A 59 12.28 -12.20 21.23
C TYR A 59 13.56 -12.24 22.06
N TYR A 60 13.52 -13.02 23.13
CA TYR A 60 14.72 -13.33 23.89
C TYR A 60 15.72 -14.16 23.06
N ASP A 61 15.20 -15.15 22.32
CA ASP A 61 15.94 -16.06 21.44
C ASP A 61 15.69 -15.75 19.96
N SER A 62 16.76 -15.66 19.16
CA SER A 62 16.67 -15.41 17.72
C SER A 62 16.05 -16.57 16.94
N ALA A 63 16.07 -17.79 17.49
CA ALA A 63 15.40 -18.94 16.86
C ALA A 63 13.89 -18.70 16.67
N MET A 64 13.27 -17.91 17.56
CA MET A 64 11.84 -17.60 17.52
C MET A 64 11.45 -16.76 16.31
N VAL A 65 12.39 -16.01 15.71
CA VAL A 65 12.14 -15.22 14.49
C VAL A 65 11.78 -16.12 13.32
N ASN A 66 12.41 -17.29 13.19
CA ASN A 66 12.08 -18.24 12.13
C ASN A 66 10.71 -18.89 12.35
N VAL A 67 10.41 -19.23 13.61
CA VAL A 67 9.09 -19.78 13.98
C VAL A 67 7.98 -18.75 13.70
N ALA A 68 8.21 -17.48 14.06
CA ALA A 68 7.22 -16.43 13.86
C ALA A 68 6.95 -16.11 12.38
N GLN A 69 7.93 -16.28 11.50
CA GLN A 69 7.72 -16.11 10.06
C GLN A 69 6.67 -17.09 9.49
N HIS A 70 6.49 -18.27 10.10
CA HIS A 70 5.44 -19.21 9.72
C HIS A 70 4.02 -18.72 10.03
N LEU A 71 3.85 -17.66 10.84
CA LEU A 71 2.56 -17.01 11.02
C LEU A 71 2.19 -16.09 9.85
N THR A 72 3.06 -15.89 8.86
CA THR A 72 2.67 -15.23 7.61
C THR A 72 1.51 -15.99 6.97
N ASN A 73 0.50 -15.27 6.49
CA ASN A 73 -0.78 -15.78 6.00
C ASN A 73 -1.72 -16.40 7.04
N THR A 74 -1.35 -16.35 8.33
CA THR A 74 -2.30 -16.70 9.40
C THR A 74 -3.33 -15.58 9.54
N VAL A 75 -4.61 -15.92 9.41
CA VAL A 75 -5.71 -14.98 9.62
C VAL A 75 -5.79 -14.64 11.11
N PHE A 76 -5.66 -13.36 11.43
CA PHE A 76 -5.83 -12.80 12.75
C PHE A 76 -6.93 -11.75 12.73
N ILE A 77 -8.02 -12.03 13.45
CA ILE A 77 -9.29 -11.30 13.38
C ILE A 77 -9.91 -11.43 11.97
N ASP A 78 -9.60 -10.51 11.06
CA ASP A 78 -10.13 -10.43 9.69
C ASP A 78 -9.03 -10.24 8.63
N ARG A 79 -7.75 -10.16 9.03
CA ARG A 79 -6.62 -9.97 8.11
C ARG A 79 -5.57 -11.06 8.26
N ALA A 80 -4.97 -11.43 7.14
CA ALA A 80 -3.84 -12.35 7.10
C ALA A 80 -2.54 -11.61 7.46
N LEU A 81 -1.86 -12.05 8.53
CA LEU A 81 -0.64 -11.40 9.00
C LEU A 81 0.50 -11.53 8.00
N ILE A 82 1.35 -10.51 7.94
CA ILE A 82 2.64 -10.55 7.24
C ILE A 82 3.73 -10.43 8.30
N VAL A 83 4.59 -11.44 8.42
CA VAL A 83 5.66 -11.46 9.44
C VAL A 83 7.02 -11.57 8.76
N ILE A 84 7.87 -10.56 8.96
CA ILE A 84 9.22 -10.53 8.37
C ILE A 84 10.30 -10.29 9.43
N PRO A 85 11.52 -10.81 9.25
CA PRO A 85 12.64 -10.52 10.12
C PRO A 85 13.10 -9.07 9.92
N MET A 86 13.29 -8.34 11.03
CA MET A 86 13.79 -6.97 10.99
C MET A 86 15.32 -6.95 11.01
N GLN A 87 15.93 -6.58 9.89
CA GLN A 87 17.39 -6.62 9.70
C GLN A 87 18.16 -5.72 10.69
N SER A 88 17.56 -4.60 11.11
CA SER A 88 18.17 -3.68 12.09
C SER A 88 18.41 -4.31 13.46
N GLY A 89 17.69 -5.38 13.82
CA GLY A 89 17.80 -6.00 15.15
C GLY A 89 17.24 -5.17 16.31
N GLU A 90 16.71 -3.98 16.04
CA GLU A 90 16.18 -3.03 17.02
C GLU A 90 14.78 -2.58 16.64
N ILE A 91 13.93 -2.35 17.64
CA ILE A 91 12.58 -1.83 17.42
C ILE A 91 12.67 -0.33 17.13
N PRO A 92 12.14 0.16 15.99
CA PRO A 92 12.21 1.56 15.62
C PRO A 92 11.23 2.42 16.43
N ASP A 93 11.46 3.72 16.45
CA ASP A 93 10.49 4.70 16.96
C ASP A 93 9.25 4.82 16.07
N GLU A 94 8.16 5.36 16.63
CA GLU A 94 6.85 5.43 15.95
C GLU A 94 6.92 6.14 14.60
N HIS A 95 7.62 7.28 14.51
CA HIS A 95 7.72 8.03 13.25
C HIS A 95 8.33 7.18 12.12
N LYS A 96 9.48 6.56 12.40
CA LYS A 96 10.17 5.69 11.45
C LYS A 96 9.35 4.44 11.13
N ALA A 97 8.66 3.87 12.12
CA ALA A 97 7.77 2.73 11.95
C ALA A 97 6.59 3.04 11.02
N LEU A 98 5.98 4.22 11.16
CA LEU A 98 4.88 4.67 10.32
C LEU A 98 5.35 4.93 8.89
N GLU A 99 6.52 5.56 8.70
CA GLU A 99 7.12 5.72 7.38
C GLU A 99 7.36 4.36 6.69
N MET A 100 7.94 3.40 7.41
CA MET A 100 8.17 2.02 6.93
C MET A 100 6.85 1.27 6.66
N SER A 101 5.80 1.51 7.44
CA SER A 101 4.48 0.94 7.16
C SER A 101 3.83 1.55 5.92
N SER A 102 4.06 2.84 5.66
CA SER A 102 3.48 3.56 4.53
C SER A 102 4.12 3.17 3.20
N ASN A 103 5.41 2.84 3.21
CA ASN A 103 6.17 2.48 2.01
C ASN A 103 6.02 0.99 1.63
N GLY A 104 5.12 0.26 2.31
CA GLY A 104 4.91 -1.17 2.10
C GLY A 104 5.93 -2.03 2.85
N THR A 105 5.53 -3.25 3.20
CA THR A 105 6.45 -4.23 3.79
C THR A 105 7.20 -4.92 2.65
N LEU A 106 8.53 -4.80 2.63
CA LEU A 106 9.37 -5.46 1.64
C LEU A 106 9.47 -6.96 1.97
N VAL A 107 8.45 -7.73 1.62
CA VAL A 107 8.51 -9.19 1.68
C VAL A 107 9.08 -9.69 0.35
N PRO A 108 10.11 -10.54 0.33
CA PRO A 108 10.55 -11.20 -0.90
C PRO A 108 9.37 -11.97 -1.53
N GLY A 109 8.90 -11.53 -2.70
CA GLY A 109 7.78 -12.14 -3.42
C GLY A 109 6.38 -11.59 -3.10
N LEU A 110 6.23 -10.67 -2.14
CA LEU A 110 4.99 -9.92 -1.89
C LEU A 110 5.34 -8.43 -1.87
N ASN A 111 5.53 -7.86 -3.06
CA ASN A 111 5.69 -6.42 -3.23
C ASN A 111 4.33 -5.75 -2.98
N THR A 112 4.05 -5.39 -1.72
CA THR A 112 2.93 -4.49 -1.39
C THR A 112 3.37 -3.04 -1.37
N VAL A 113 4.34 -2.65 -2.23
CA VAL A 113 4.54 -1.22 -2.48
C VAL A 113 3.25 -0.79 -3.16
N GLU A 114 2.33 -0.17 -2.42
CA GLU A 114 1.16 0.46 -3.02
C GLU A 114 1.71 1.35 -4.15
N PRO A 115 1.27 1.15 -5.41
CA PRO A 115 1.79 1.92 -6.53
C PRO A 115 1.54 3.41 -6.26
N ARG A 116 2.60 4.15 -5.98
CA ARG A 116 2.57 5.60 -5.74
C ARG A 116 2.83 6.33 -7.03
N LEU A 117 2.30 7.55 -7.12
CA LEU A 117 2.67 8.43 -8.23
C LEU A 117 4.19 8.70 -8.18
N PRO A 118 4.85 8.86 -9.35
CA PRO A 118 6.24 9.25 -9.40
C PRO A 118 6.50 10.50 -8.56
N ALA A 119 7.64 10.56 -7.88
CA ALA A 119 7.95 11.65 -6.93
C ALA A 119 7.97 13.06 -7.56
N HIS A 120 8.04 13.16 -8.89
CA HIS A 120 7.99 14.41 -9.62
C HIS A 120 6.56 14.90 -9.90
N VAL A 121 5.54 14.06 -9.69
CA VAL A 121 4.12 14.41 -9.85
C VAL A 121 3.63 15.03 -8.55
N ILE A 122 3.10 16.25 -8.63
CA ILE A 122 2.73 17.07 -7.47
C ILE A 122 1.23 17.35 -7.50
N ASN A 123 0.56 17.15 -6.37
CA ASN A 123 -0.85 17.52 -6.20
C ASN A 123 -0.94 18.82 -5.37
N SER A 124 -1.71 19.80 -5.87
CA SER A 124 -1.97 21.08 -5.21
C SER A 124 -3.48 21.32 -5.09
N LEU A 125 -3.91 21.96 -3.99
CA LEU A 125 -5.27 22.45 -3.86
C LEU A 125 -5.35 23.87 -4.46
N GLU A 126 -6.18 24.03 -5.47
CA GLU A 126 -6.39 25.30 -6.16
C GLU A 126 -7.84 25.79 -6.06
N GLY A 127 -8.04 27.09 -6.19
CA GLY A 127 -9.35 27.73 -6.11
C GLY A 127 -9.71 28.24 -4.70
N VAL A 128 -10.93 28.76 -4.58
CA VAL A 128 -11.47 29.34 -3.35
C VAL A 128 -12.71 28.56 -2.91
N PRO A 129 -12.94 28.36 -1.59
CA PRO A 129 -14.14 27.69 -1.11
C PRO A 129 -15.41 28.38 -1.65
N PRO A 130 -16.43 27.63 -2.10
CA PRO A 130 -16.54 26.17 -2.10
C PRO A 130 -15.99 25.47 -3.36
N ASN A 131 -15.45 26.22 -4.33
CA ASN A 131 -15.02 25.72 -5.64
C ASN A 131 -13.54 25.30 -5.66
N GLN A 132 -13.05 24.70 -4.58
CA GLN A 132 -11.69 24.18 -4.53
C GLN A 132 -11.59 22.87 -5.30
N VAL A 133 -10.49 22.69 -6.00
CA VAL A 133 -10.17 21.48 -6.77
C VAL A 133 -8.72 21.08 -6.57
N ILE A 134 -8.43 19.80 -6.79
CA ILE A 134 -7.08 19.27 -6.76
C ILE A 134 -6.54 19.30 -8.18
N GLN A 135 -5.45 20.05 -8.36
CA GLN A 135 -4.69 20.09 -9.59
C GLN A 135 -3.46 19.18 -9.45
N THR A 136 -3.23 18.34 -10.46
CA THR A 136 -2.03 17.49 -10.52
C THR A 136 -1.11 18.06 -11.58
N TYR A 137 0.14 18.33 -11.20
CA TYR A 137 1.18 18.86 -12.07
C TYR A 137 2.29 17.81 -12.25
N ASP A 138 2.62 17.54 -13.50
CA ASP A 138 3.75 16.71 -13.87
C ASP A 138 4.69 17.53 -14.77
N PRO A 139 5.92 17.83 -14.33
CA PRO A 139 6.88 18.61 -15.10
C PRO A 139 7.30 17.94 -16.41
N LYS A 140 7.30 16.59 -16.49
CA LYS A 140 7.65 15.87 -17.72
C LYS A 140 6.55 16.01 -18.76
N MET A 141 5.29 15.83 -18.36
CA MET A 141 4.14 16.05 -19.24
C MET A 141 4.06 17.49 -19.73
N ALA A 142 4.28 18.46 -18.83
CA ALA A 142 4.31 19.87 -19.19
C ALA A 142 5.43 20.18 -20.19
N ALA A 143 6.64 19.63 -19.98
CA ALA A 143 7.76 19.79 -20.91
C ALA A 143 7.52 19.13 -22.27
N ALA A 144 6.76 18.03 -22.31
CA ALA A 144 6.32 17.37 -23.54
C ALA A 144 5.18 18.13 -24.26
N GLY A 145 4.67 19.22 -23.67
CA GLY A 145 3.56 20.00 -24.24
C GLY A 145 2.21 19.28 -24.19
N LEU A 146 2.06 18.28 -23.31
CA LEU A 146 0.83 17.54 -23.13
C LEU A 146 -0.16 18.33 -22.26
N MET A 147 -1.44 17.98 -22.38
CA MET A 147 -2.47 18.59 -21.55
C MET A 147 -2.26 18.23 -20.08
N PRO A 148 -2.51 19.18 -19.15
CA PRO A 148 -2.43 18.88 -17.73
C PRO A 148 -3.51 17.88 -17.32
N TYR A 149 -3.27 17.21 -16.21
CA TYR A 149 -4.26 16.32 -15.63
C TYR A 149 -5.58 17.06 -15.32
N PRO A 150 -6.74 16.42 -15.55
CA PRO A 150 -8.03 17.03 -15.27
C PRO A 150 -8.21 17.27 -13.76
N PRO A 151 -8.87 18.37 -13.35
CA PRO A 151 -9.06 18.70 -11.95
C PRO A 151 -9.92 17.66 -11.23
N LEU A 152 -9.56 17.35 -9.98
CA LEU A 152 -10.31 16.41 -9.13
C LEU A 152 -11.02 17.14 -7.98
N PRO A 153 -12.09 16.58 -7.40
CA PRO A 153 -12.74 17.13 -6.22
C PRO A 153 -11.78 17.29 -5.04
N ALA A 154 -11.87 18.42 -4.32
CA ALA A 154 -11.09 18.68 -3.11
C ALA A 154 -11.34 17.69 -1.95
N THR A 155 -12.43 16.91 -2.02
CA THR A 155 -12.78 15.91 -1.01
C THR A 155 -12.07 14.58 -1.19
N TYR A 156 -11.37 14.35 -2.29
CA TYR A 156 -10.63 13.11 -2.52
C TYR A 156 -9.34 13.10 -1.69
N ASP A 157 -9.09 11.97 -1.02
CA ASP A 157 -7.82 11.74 -0.33
C ASP A 157 -6.73 11.29 -1.31
N SER A 158 -5.48 11.27 -0.83
CA SER A 158 -4.31 10.93 -1.63
C SER A 158 -4.45 9.59 -2.34
N ARG A 159 -4.96 8.54 -1.69
CA ARG A 159 -5.04 7.20 -2.30
C ARG A 159 -5.99 7.20 -3.50
N ASN A 160 -7.16 7.83 -3.35
CA ASN A 160 -8.12 7.97 -4.45
C ASN A 160 -7.52 8.76 -5.62
N ILE A 161 -6.74 9.81 -5.35
CA ILE A 161 -6.06 10.58 -6.39
C ILE A 161 -5.03 9.72 -7.11
N GLU A 162 -4.17 9.01 -6.39
CA GLU A 162 -3.16 8.13 -6.99
C GLU A 162 -3.79 7.05 -7.88
N GLU A 163 -4.86 6.40 -7.41
CA GLU A 163 -5.59 5.38 -8.18
C GLU A 163 -6.20 5.95 -9.47
N ILE A 164 -6.82 7.13 -9.40
CA ILE A 164 -7.40 7.80 -10.58
C ILE A 164 -6.31 8.17 -11.59
N ARG A 165 -5.16 8.65 -11.12
CA ARG A 165 -4.08 9.16 -11.99
C ARG A 165 -3.29 8.06 -12.70
N ARG A 166 -3.30 6.83 -12.18
CA ARG A 166 -2.64 5.66 -12.79
C ARG A 166 -3.59 4.76 -13.59
N THR A 167 -4.89 5.04 -13.56
CA THR A 167 -5.91 4.22 -14.23
C THR A 167 -6.42 4.88 -15.49
N LEU A 168 -6.31 4.18 -16.62
CA LEU A 168 -6.92 4.57 -17.88
C LEU A 168 -8.36 4.08 -17.94
N LEU A 169 -9.29 4.97 -18.30
CA LEU A 169 -10.66 4.63 -18.62
C LEU A 169 -10.83 4.52 -20.13
N ILE A 170 -11.15 3.32 -20.61
CA ILE A 170 -11.50 3.07 -22.00
C ILE A 170 -13.01 2.98 -22.12
N VAL A 171 -13.57 3.81 -22.99
CA VAL A 171 -15.02 3.92 -23.23
C VAL A 171 -15.35 3.25 -24.56
N ASN A 172 -16.52 2.61 -24.62
CA ASN A 172 -17.05 1.99 -25.83
C ASN A 172 -16.12 0.90 -26.39
N VAL A 173 -15.76 -0.04 -25.52
CA VAL A 173 -14.83 -1.13 -25.82
C VAL A 173 -15.44 -2.17 -26.77
N GLY A 174 -16.77 -2.25 -26.85
CA GLY A 174 -17.49 -3.18 -27.72
C GLY A 174 -17.17 -4.64 -27.40
N GLU A 175 -16.84 -5.42 -28.42
CA GLU A 175 -16.54 -6.87 -28.31
C GLU A 175 -15.04 -7.17 -28.18
N LEU A 176 -14.21 -6.16 -27.90
CA LEU A 176 -12.77 -6.37 -27.70
C LEU A 176 -12.53 -7.25 -26.47
N THR A 177 -11.66 -8.24 -26.66
CA THR A 177 -11.23 -9.14 -25.59
C THR A 177 -10.18 -8.48 -24.70
N GLN A 178 -10.03 -8.99 -23.48
CA GLN A 178 -8.98 -8.55 -22.57
C GLN A 178 -7.60 -8.64 -23.21
N GLN A 179 -7.30 -9.74 -23.91
CA GLN A 179 -6.00 -9.95 -24.55
C GLN A 179 -5.71 -8.89 -25.62
N GLN A 180 -6.71 -8.54 -26.44
CA GLN A 180 -6.54 -7.50 -27.46
C GLN A 180 -6.26 -6.12 -26.85
N LEU A 181 -6.88 -5.81 -25.71
CA LEU A 181 -6.56 -4.58 -24.98
C LEU A 181 -5.15 -4.64 -24.40
N ILE A 182 -4.76 -5.75 -23.77
CA ILE A 182 -3.39 -5.93 -23.27
C ILE A 182 -2.39 -5.73 -24.42
N ASP A 183 -2.54 -6.49 -25.51
CA ASP A 183 -1.63 -6.41 -26.66
C ASP A 183 -1.55 -4.99 -27.22
N HIS A 184 -2.65 -4.23 -27.23
CA HIS A 184 -2.65 -2.85 -27.68
C HIS A 184 -1.90 -1.92 -26.72
N PHE A 185 -2.23 -1.92 -25.43
CA PHE A 185 -1.67 -1.01 -24.43
C PHE A 185 -0.25 -1.39 -23.99
N SER A 186 0.15 -2.66 -24.17
CA SER A 186 1.52 -3.12 -23.94
C SER A 186 2.58 -2.44 -24.82
N HIS A 187 2.18 -1.74 -25.89
CA HIS A 187 3.10 -0.90 -26.67
C HIS A 187 3.54 0.37 -25.91
N ALA A 188 2.73 0.85 -24.96
CA ALA A 188 3.02 2.04 -24.16
C ALA A 188 3.72 1.69 -22.84
N GLY A 189 3.42 0.52 -22.26
CA GLY A 189 4.04 0.05 -21.03
C GLY A 189 3.41 -1.26 -20.56
N ASP A 190 3.96 -1.87 -19.51
CA ASP A 190 3.40 -3.12 -18.98
C ASP A 190 2.01 -2.88 -18.38
N VAL A 191 1.06 -3.77 -18.68
CA VAL A 191 -0.30 -3.73 -18.14
C VAL A 191 -0.35 -4.57 -16.87
N SER A 192 -0.63 -3.95 -15.72
CA SER A 192 -0.74 -4.64 -14.43
C SER A 192 -2.11 -5.28 -14.26
N TYR A 193 -3.18 -4.57 -14.61
CA TYR A 193 -4.54 -5.03 -14.37
C TYR A 193 -5.53 -4.47 -15.39
N ILE A 194 -6.50 -5.29 -15.79
CA ILE A 194 -7.65 -4.87 -16.60
C ILE A 194 -8.94 -5.34 -15.94
N ARG A 195 -9.93 -4.45 -15.90
CA ARG A 195 -11.29 -4.77 -15.47
C ARG A 195 -12.32 -4.20 -16.42
N PHE A 196 -13.18 -5.05 -16.96
CA PHE A 196 -14.36 -4.61 -17.67
C PHE A 196 -15.42 -4.11 -16.68
N CYS A 197 -16.08 -3.01 -17.04
CA CYS A 197 -17.11 -2.37 -16.24
C CYS A 197 -18.28 -1.96 -17.12
N GLU A 198 -19.47 -1.91 -16.53
CA GLU A 198 -20.71 -1.44 -17.15
C GLU A 198 -21.31 -0.35 -16.26
N ARG A 199 -22.12 0.53 -16.85
CA ARG A 199 -22.80 1.61 -16.12
C ARG A 199 -24.30 1.48 -16.35
N GLU A 200 -25.12 1.82 -15.36
CA GLU A 200 -26.58 1.75 -15.52
C GLU A 200 -27.14 2.83 -16.46
N VAL A 201 -26.37 3.90 -16.68
CA VAL A 201 -26.80 5.07 -17.45
C VAL A 201 -26.73 4.87 -18.97
N ASP A 202 -25.98 3.87 -19.44
CA ASP A 202 -25.77 3.60 -20.85
C ASP A 202 -25.40 2.13 -21.06
N ASN A 203 -25.61 1.60 -22.27
CA ASN A 203 -25.28 0.21 -22.60
C ASN A 203 -23.86 0.05 -23.16
N LEU A 204 -22.94 0.97 -22.87
CA LEU A 204 -21.56 0.87 -23.34
C LEU A 204 -20.77 -0.06 -22.41
N LYS A 205 -19.84 -0.79 -23.03
CA LYS A 205 -18.81 -1.55 -22.31
C LYS A 205 -17.61 -0.64 -22.05
N TYR A 206 -17.14 -0.64 -20.82
CA TYR A 206 -15.97 0.10 -20.38
C TYR A 206 -14.86 -0.86 -19.96
N ALA A 207 -13.62 -0.38 -20.00
CA ALA A 207 -12.50 -1.05 -19.37
C ALA A 207 -11.70 -0.06 -18.54
N LEU A 208 -11.33 -0.48 -17.33
CA LEU A 208 -10.32 0.17 -16.50
C LEU A 208 -9.02 -0.58 -16.70
N ILE A 209 -7.96 0.14 -17.05
CA ILE A 209 -6.64 -0.42 -17.29
C ILE A 209 -5.66 0.28 -16.35
N GLU A 210 -5.00 -0.48 -15.49
CA GLU A 210 -3.90 -0.01 -14.66
C GLU A 210 -2.58 -0.45 -15.30
N MET A 211 -1.73 0.54 -15.61
CA MET A 211 -0.38 0.31 -16.12
C MET A 211 0.58 0.08 -14.94
N SER A 212 1.58 -0.77 -15.13
CA SER A 212 2.61 -1.05 -14.12
C SER A 212 3.49 0.16 -13.83
N GLU A 213 3.70 0.99 -14.84
CA GLU A 213 4.45 2.23 -14.76
C GLU A 213 3.60 3.36 -15.34
N GLN A 214 3.74 4.57 -14.79
CA GLN A 214 3.00 5.74 -15.26
C GLN A 214 3.70 6.45 -16.44
N GLU A 215 4.97 6.16 -16.68
CA GLU A 215 5.79 6.79 -17.74
C GLU A 215 5.57 6.18 -19.13
#